data_AF-A0A956F2I3-F1
#
_entry.id   AF-A0A956F2I3-F1
#
_cell.length_a   1.000
_cell.length_b   1.000
_cell.length_c   1.000
_cell.angle_alpha   90.00
_cell.angle_beta   90.00
_cell.angle_gamma   90.00
#
_symmetry.space_group_name_H-M   'P 1'
#
loop_
_entity.id
_entity.type
_entity.pdbx_description
1 polymer ?
#
loop_
_entity_poly.entity_id
_entity_poly.type
_entity_poly.pdbx_seq_one_letter_code
_entity_poly.pdbx_strand_id
1 'polypeptide(L)'
;PRRSLSLIVLLAAAGMTGCVSTKRNADADRVRSDLTPELYTLYQTPDDVKNVIAVMKNENERMRRQDMGRVFYTDRPSRLTREPVPW
;
A
#
# COMPACT_ATOMS: atom_id res chain seq x y z
N PRO A 1 27.68 0.66 23.99
CA PRO A 1 26.34 1.20 24.34
C PRO A 1 26.01 2.60 23.78
N ARG A 2 26.95 3.56 23.72
CA ARG A 2 26.67 4.93 23.24
C ARG A 2 26.45 5.04 21.73
N ARG A 3 27.14 4.22 20.93
CA ARG A 3 27.02 4.17 19.45
C ARG A 3 25.77 3.44 18.95
N SER A 4 25.23 2.51 19.74
CA SER A 4 23.98 1.79 19.40
C SER A 4 22.74 2.65 19.66
N LEU A 5 22.77 3.49 20.71
CA LEU A 5 21.72 4.46 21.01
C LEU A 5 21.57 5.53 19.91
N SER A 6 22.68 6.01 19.32
CA SER A 6 22.62 7.02 18.26
C SER A 6 21.99 6.49 16.95
N LEU A 7 22.18 5.20 16.63
CA LEU A 7 21.58 4.58 15.45
C LEU A 7 20.06 4.42 15.58
N ILE A 8 19.56 4.09 16.77
CA ILE A 8 18.13 3.94 17.03
C ILE A 8 17.40 5.29 16.91
N VAL A 9 18.00 6.38 17.40
CA VAL A 9 17.43 7.74 17.31
C VAL A 9 17.37 8.22 15.86
N LEU A 10 18.39 7.93 15.06
CA LEU A 10 18.42 8.26 13.63
C LEU A 10 17.33 7.50 12.85
N LEU A 11 17.10 6.23 13.18
CA LEU A 11 16.05 5.43 12.56
C LEU A 11 14.64 5.92 12.94
N ALA A 12 14.46 6.34 14.20
CA ALA A 12 13.19 6.88 14.69
C ALA A 12 12.86 8.24 14.05
N ALA A 13 13.85 9.11 13.85
CA ALA A 13 13.67 10.39 13.18
C ALA A 13 13.30 10.22 11.69
N ALA A 14 13.85 9.20 11.01
CA ALA A 14 13.52 8.91 9.62
C ALA A 14 12.08 8.37 9.42
N GLY A 15 11.49 7.76 10.45
CA GLY A 15 10.11 7.27 10.40
C GLY A 15 9.03 8.37 10.49
N MET A 16 9.39 9.59 10.91
CA MET A 16 8.43 10.67 11.17
C MET A 16 8.20 11.62 9.98
N THR A 17 8.90 11.45 8.85
CA THR A 17 8.74 12.33 7.66
C THR A 17 7.63 11.88 6.69
N GLY A 18 6.84 10.86 7.04
CA GLY A 18 5.96 10.15 6.11
C GLY A 18 4.46 10.52 6.11
N CYS A 19 4.03 11.71 6.54
CA CYS A 19 2.59 12.04 6.63
C CYS A 19 2.18 13.33 5.91
N VAL A 20 2.67 13.56 4.70
CA VAL A 20 2.05 14.52 3.77
C VAL A 20 1.32 13.76 2.67
N SER A 21 0.01 13.59 2.85
CA SER A 21 -0.91 13.09 1.81
C SER A 21 -1.54 14.28 1.08
N THR A 22 -0.75 14.97 0.25
CA THR A 22 -1.19 16.15 -0.51
C THR A 22 -2.01 15.83 -1.76
N LYS A 23 -2.18 14.56 -2.13
CA LYS A 23 -2.77 14.17 -3.42
C LYS A 23 -4.23 13.74 -3.40
N ARG A 24 -4.83 13.57 -2.21
CA ARG A 24 -6.16 12.94 -2.10
C ARG A 24 -7.30 13.70 -2.78
N ASN A 25 -7.18 15.03 -2.94
CA ASN A 25 -8.21 15.87 -3.55
C ASN A 25 -7.93 16.22 -5.02
N ALA A 26 -6.66 16.26 -5.43
CA ALA A 26 -6.28 16.67 -6.79
C ALA A 26 -6.81 15.71 -7.86
N ASP A 27 -6.90 14.42 -7.54
CA ASP A 27 -7.40 13.40 -8.48
C ASP A 27 -8.93 13.45 -8.59
N ALA A 28 -9.65 13.76 -7.50
CA ALA A 28 -11.10 13.91 -7.53
C ALA A 28 -11.54 15.17 -8.30
N ASP A 29 -10.77 16.26 -8.20
CA ASP A 29 -11.06 17.50 -8.91
C ASP A 29 -10.79 17.37 -10.42
N ARG A 30 -9.80 16.56 -10.82
CA ARG A 30 -9.54 16.25 -12.23
C ARG A 30 -10.70 15.52 -12.91
N VAL A 31 -11.23 14.49 -12.27
CA VAL A 31 -12.38 13.73 -12.80
C VAL A 31 -13.64 14.62 -12.86
N ARG A 32 -13.81 15.56 -11.92
CA ARG A 32 -14.94 16.50 -11.95
C ARG A 32 -14.83 17.56 -13.04
N SER A 33 -13.60 17.93 -13.44
CA SER A 33 -13.38 18.98 -14.43
C SER A 33 -13.64 18.55 -15.87
N ASP A 34 -13.62 17.25 -16.16
CA ASP A 34 -13.87 16.71 -17.49
C ASP A 34 -14.76 15.44 -17.40
N LEU A 35 -16.04 15.61 -17.73
CA LEU A 35 -17.02 14.52 -17.70
C LEU A 35 -16.99 13.64 -18.97
N THR A 36 -16.22 14.02 -20.00
CA THR A 36 -16.11 13.26 -21.26
C THR A 36 -14.64 13.06 -21.63
N PRO A 37 -13.90 12.29 -20.83
CA PRO A 37 -12.49 12.01 -21.10
C PRO A 37 -12.31 11.23 -22.39
N GLU A 38 -11.18 11.43 -23.06
CA GLU A 38 -10.78 10.63 -24.21
C GLU A 38 -10.67 9.14 -23.81
N LEU A 39 -11.18 8.26 -24.67
CA LEU A 39 -11.08 6.82 -24.45
C LEU A 39 -9.69 6.33 -24.87
N TYR A 40 -9.02 5.60 -23.98
CA TYR A 40 -7.75 4.95 -24.27
C TYR A 40 -7.93 3.59 -24.97
N THR A 41 -9.07 2.93 -24.72
CA THR A 41 -9.48 1.70 -25.39
C THR A 41 -10.92 1.83 -25.93
N LEU A 42 -11.52 0.76 -26.45
CA LEU A 42 -12.91 0.78 -26.94
C LEU A 42 -13.93 1.26 -25.89
N TYR A 43 -13.64 1.12 -24.59
CA TYR A 43 -14.57 1.49 -23.51
C TYR A 43 -13.90 2.04 -22.24
N GLN A 44 -12.57 2.04 -22.15
CA GLN A 44 -11.86 2.46 -20.94
C GLN A 44 -11.20 3.82 -21.13
N THR A 45 -11.32 4.66 -20.12
CA THR A 45 -10.56 5.91 -20.02
C THR A 45 -9.17 5.62 -19.43
N PRO A 46 -8.18 6.52 -19.65
CA PRO A 46 -6.85 6.38 -19.03
C PRO A 46 -6.89 6.25 -17.50
N ASP A 47 -7.86 6.87 -16.84
CA ASP A 47 -7.98 6.85 -15.38
C ASP A 47 -8.60 5.54 -14.87
N ASP A 48 -9.49 4.92 -15.63
CA ASP A 48 -9.98 3.57 -15.34
C ASP A 48 -8.85 2.55 -15.34
N VAL A 49 -7.96 2.63 -16.34
CA VAL A 49 -6.78 1.76 -16.44
C VAL A 49 -5.87 1.94 -15.22
N LYS A 50 -5.61 3.19 -14.82
CA LYS A 50 -4.80 3.48 -13.62
C LYS A 50 -5.47 2.95 -12.36
N ASN A 51 -6.79 3.05 -12.24
CA ASN A 51 -7.52 2.53 -11.10
C ASN A 51 -7.42 1.00 -11.01
N VAL A 52 -7.58 0.30 -12.13
CA VAL A 52 -7.39 -1.17 -12.18
C VAL A 52 -5.97 -1.54 -11.76
N ILE A 53 -4.95 -0.85 -12.27
CA ILE A 53 -3.55 -1.10 -11.87
C ILE A 53 -3.34 -0.82 -10.38
N ALA A 54 -3.93 0.25 -9.85
CA ALA A 54 -3.84 0.59 -8.43
C ALA A 54 -4.49 -0.49 -7.54
N VAL A 55 -5.67 -1.01 -7.93
CA VAL A 55 -6.33 -2.12 -7.24
C VAL A 55 -5.45 -3.37 -7.25
N MET A 56 -4.92 -3.75 -8.42
CA MET A 56 -4.03 -4.91 -8.56
C MET A 56 -2.78 -4.76 -7.68
N LYS A 57 -2.17 -3.57 -7.64
CA LYS A 57 -1.02 -3.29 -6.80
C LYS A 57 -1.35 -3.41 -5.31
N ASN A 58 -2.50 -2.89 -4.89
CA ASN A 58 -2.93 -2.95 -3.49
C ASN A 58 -3.17 -4.39 -3.04
N GLU A 59 -3.80 -5.21 -3.88
CA GLU A 59 -4.06 -6.62 -3.58
C GLU A 59 -2.75 -7.42 -3.54
N ASN A 60 -1.87 -7.23 -4.52
CA ASN A 60 -0.55 -7.86 -4.53
C ASN A 60 0.27 -7.48 -3.29
N GLU A 61 0.17 -6.23 -2.83
CA GLU A 61 0.88 -5.80 -1.63
C GLU A 61 0.29 -6.42 -0.36
N ARG A 62 -1.03 -6.62 -0.31
CA ARG A 62 -1.69 -7.34 0.78
C ARG A 62 -1.22 -8.79 0.86
N MET A 63 -1.21 -9.49 -0.27
CA MET A 63 -0.70 -10.87 -0.36
C MET A 63 0.77 -10.93 0.06
N ARG A 64 1.61 -10.04 -0.50
CA ARG A 64 3.04 -9.94 -0.15
C ARG A 64 3.27 -9.74 1.35
N ARG A 65 2.48 -8.89 2.01
CA ARG A 65 2.60 -8.67 3.46
C ARG A 65 2.24 -9.92 4.26
N GLN A 66 1.19 -10.63 3.86
CA GLN A 66 0.79 -11.89 4.48
C GLN A 66 1.87 -12.96 4.32
N ASP A 67 2.45 -13.11 3.12
CA ASP A 67 3.54 -14.04 2.87
C ASP A 67 4.80 -13.68 3.67
N MET A 68 5.14 -12.39 3.76
CA MET A 68 6.27 -11.92 4.56
C MET A 68 6.08 -12.24 6.05
N GLY A 69 4.85 -12.09 6.56
CA GLY A 69 4.50 -12.46 7.93
C GLY A 69 4.66 -13.95 8.22
N ARG A 70 4.36 -14.80 7.23
CA ARG A 70 4.58 -16.25 7.27
C ARG A 70 6.07 -16.61 7.23
N VAL A 71 6.86 -15.98 6.35
CA VAL A 71 8.31 -16.21 6.24
C VAL A 71 9.04 -15.89 7.54
N PHE A 72 8.69 -14.79 8.20
CA PHE A 72 9.32 -14.40 9.46
C PHE A 72 8.65 -14.97 10.71
N TYR A 73 7.63 -15.81 10.56
CA TYR A 73 6.81 -16.32 11.67
C TYR A 73 6.28 -15.22 12.60
N THR A 74 6.11 -13.99 12.09
CA THR A 74 5.58 -12.86 12.86
C THR A 74 4.06 -12.87 12.90
N ASP A 75 3.42 -13.50 11.90
CA ASP A 75 1.97 -13.66 11.82
C ASP A 75 1.53 -15.02 12.39
N ARG A 76 2.17 -15.47 13.48
CA ARG A 76 1.79 -16.72 14.17
C ARG A 76 0.40 -16.53 14.77
N PRO A 77 -0.59 -17.26 14.28
CA PRO A 77 -1.93 -17.11 14.78
C PRO A 77 -2.07 -17.69 16.19
N SER A 78 -2.82 -17.00 17.04
CA SER A 78 -3.49 -17.68 18.16
C SER A 78 -4.47 -18.72 17.58
N ARG A 79 -4.88 -19.75 18.34
CA ARG A 79 -5.75 -20.88 17.91
C ARG A 79 -7.09 -20.52 17.25
N LEU A 80 -7.38 -19.24 17.02
CA LEU A 80 -8.61 -18.68 16.46
C LEU A 80 -8.49 -18.18 15.01
N THR A 81 -7.35 -18.34 14.32
CA THR A 81 -7.33 -17.95 12.90
C THR A 81 -7.99 -19.00 12.02
N ARG A 82 -8.76 -18.50 11.05
CA ARG A 82 -9.52 -19.30 10.09
C ARG A 82 -8.64 -20.16 9.18
N GLU A 83 -7.41 -19.75 8.95
CA GLU A 83 -6.48 -20.41 8.02
C GLU A 83 -5.64 -21.45 8.78
N PRO A 84 -5.56 -22.71 8.29
CA PRO A 84 -4.71 -23.73 8.90
C PRO A 84 -3.23 -23.39 8.69
N VAL A 85 -2.43 -23.54 9.75
CA VAL A 85 -0.97 -23.36 9.69
C VAL A 85 -0.35 -24.70 9.28
N PRO A 86 0.44 -24.77 8.20
CA PRO A 86 1.21 -25.96 7.91
C PRO A 86 2.24 -26.15 9.03
N TRP A 87 2.24 -27.36 9.62
CA TRP A 87 3.21 -27.79 10.61
C TRP A 87 4.54 -28.18 9.97
#